data_AF-A0A1P8ATK0-F1
#
_entry.id   AF-A0A1P8ATK0-F1
#
_cell.length_a   1.000
_cell.length_b   1.000
_cell.length_c   1.000
_cell.angle_alpha   90.00
_cell.angle_beta   90.00
_cell.angle_gamma   90.00
#
_symmetry.space_group_name_H-M   'P 1'
#
loop_
_entity.id
_entity.type
_entity.pdbx_description
1 polymer ?
#
loop_
_entity_poly.entity_id
_entity_poly.type
_entity_poly.pdbx_seq_one_letter_code
_entity_poly.pdbx_strand_id
1 'polypeptide(L)'
;MFNKLSSMAYGSFGVSSKALVYCRPCYGSIRDLPFSLRTSTIGHCGCVGAIAAPRNVVKPRKEESRDFSGARGSNKDKSMPWKKLDANEFGIQRSMIPDSTRMVLNKLKKKGFQVYLVGGCVRDLILDRIPKDFDVITTAELKEVRKVFPGCQIVGRRFPICHVYVDDIIIEVSSFSTSARTGKAPNKSFRRPAGCDERDYIRWKNCLQRDFTVNGLMFDPSENVVYDYIGGVEDLRNSKVRTVSAANLSFVEDTARILRAIRIAARLGFSLTKDVAISVKELSSSLLRLDPSRIRMEINYMLAYGSAEASLRLLWRFGLMEILLPIQASYLVSQGFRRRDGRSNMLLVHIFAFSVRHGNFLSSSSNTTE
;
A
#
# COMPACT_ATOMS: atom_id res chain seq x y z
N MET A 1 -36.79 17.00 -59.93
CA MET A 1 -36.22 17.40 -61.22
C MET A 1 -34.78 17.80 -60.98
N PHE A 2 -33.87 16.86 -61.24
CA PHE A 2 -33.04 16.85 -62.45
C PHE A 2 -32.00 17.98 -62.40
N ASN A 3 -30.77 17.69 -61.99
CA ASN A 3 -29.71 17.01 -62.75
C ASN A 3 -28.76 18.08 -63.35
N LYS A 4 -27.47 18.06 -62.98
CA LYS A 4 -26.38 17.24 -63.59
C LYS A 4 -25.75 18.10 -64.71
N LEU A 5 -24.44 18.31 -64.73
CA LEU A 5 -23.41 17.34 -65.13
C LEU A 5 -22.04 17.93 -64.72
N SER A 6 -21.13 17.20 -64.08
CA SER A 6 -20.27 16.12 -64.64
C SER A 6 -19.22 16.70 -65.62
N SER A 7 -17.94 16.35 -65.64
CA SER A 7 -17.29 15.05 -65.39
C SER A 7 -15.78 15.26 -65.14
N MET A 8 -15.13 14.46 -64.28
CA MET A 8 -14.32 13.24 -64.54
C MET A 8 -12.83 13.45 -64.83
N ALA A 9 -12.01 12.92 -63.92
CA ALA A 9 -10.91 11.96 -64.15
C ALA A 9 -10.45 11.46 -62.76
N TYR A 10 -10.99 10.36 -62.23
CA TYR A 10 -10.52 8.97 -62.35
C TYR A 10 -9.00 8.77 -62.29
N GLY A 11 -8.57 8.23 -61.15
CA GLY A 11 -7.26 7.62 -60.91
C GLY A 11 -7.40 6.58 -59.78
N SER A 12 -7.94 5.42 -60.14
CA SER A 12 -8.04 4.23 -59.29
C SER A 12 -6.66 3.63 -59.05
N PHE A 13 -6.29 3.38 -57.80
CA PHE A 13 -5.40 2.28 -57.44
C PHE A 13 -6.00 1.57 -56.23
N GLY A 14 -6.65 0.44 -56.49
CA GLY A 14 -6.88 -0.60 -55.49
C GLY A 14 -5.71 -1.56 -55.52
N VAL A 15 -5.12 -1.87 -54.36
CA VAL A 15 -4.36 -3.12 -54.16
C VAL A 15 -4.49 -3.58 -52.70
N SER A 16 -5.18 -4.71 -52.57
CA SER A 16 -4.95 -5.84 -51.66
C SER A 16 -5.14 -5.71 -50.14
N SER A 17 -6.29 -6.22 -49.71
CA SER A 17 -6.48 -6.92 -48.44
C SER A 17 -5.49 -8.10 -48.31
N LYS A 18 -4.36 -7.91 -47.61
CA LYS A 18 -3.54 -8.97 -46.95
C LYS A 18 -2.34 -8.35 -46.20
N ALA A 19 -2.48 -8.13 -44.90
CA ALA A 19 -1.39 -8.18 -43.91
C ALA A 19 -1.94 -8.01 -42.48
N LEU A 20 -2.88 -8.88 -42.09
CA LEU A 20 -3.12 -9.19 -40.69
C LEU A 20 -1.94 -10.07 -40.23
N VAL A 21 -0.87 -9.46 -39.71
CA VAL A 21 0.15 -10.23 -38.98
C VAL A 21 -0.41 -10.50 -37.59
N TYR A 22 -1.17 -11.58 -37.52
CA TYR A 22 -1.35 -12.37 -36.31
C TYR A 22 0.04 -12.76 -35.78
N CYS A 23 0.52 -12.15 -34.71
CA CYS A 23 1.46 -12.84 -33.83
C CYS A 23 0.67 -13.90 -33.06
N ARG A 24 0.43 -15.05 -33.71
CA ARG A 24 0.15 -16.30 -33.00
C ARG A 24 1.35 -16.58 -32.09
N PRO A 25 1.17 -16.87 -30.79
CA PRO A 25 2.23 -17.54 -30.05
C PRO A 25 2.37 -18.93 -30.68
N CYS A 26 3.48 -19.15 -31.40
CA CYS A 26 3.92 -20.49 -31.72
C CYS A 26 4.15 -21.23 -30.39
N TYR A 27 3.22 -22.11 -30.04
CA TYR A 27 3.52 -23.26 -29.18
C TYR A 27 4.54 -24.11 -29.93
N GLY A 28 5.81 -23.77 -29.77
CA GLY A 28 6.90 -24.71 -30.01
C GLY A 28 6.78 -25.81 -28.98
N SER A 29 6.57 -27.04 -29.45
CA SER A 29 6.66 -28.26 -28.67
C SER A 29 8.01 -28.32 -27.95
N ILE A 30 8.05 -27.92 -26.68
CA ILE A 30 9.15 -28.25 -25.78
C ILE A 30 8.91 -29.70 -25.34
N ARG A 31 9.34 -30.64 -26.18
CA ARG A 31 9.76 -31.95 -25.70
C ARG A 31 11.17 -31.79 -25.16
N ASP A 32 11.35 -32.30 -23.95
CA ASP A 32 12.62 -32.65 -23.30
C ASP A 32 13.55 -31.52 -22.89
N LEU A 33 13.29 -30.96 -21.69
CA LEU A 33 14.34 -30.48 -20.79
C LEU A 33 14.05 -30.99 -19.36
N PRO A 34 15.04 -31.55 -18.63
CA PRO A 34 14.79 -32.33 -17.44
C PRO A 34 14.56 -31.43 -16.23
N PHE A 35 13.30 -31.31 -15.79
CA PHE A 35 12.98 -30.77 -14.46
C PHE A 35 13.22 -31.86 -13.40
N SER A 36 14.42 -31.88 -12.83
CA SER A 36 14.65 -32.56 -11.55
C SER A 36 14.03 -31.71 -10.43
N LEU A 37 12.88 -32.15 -9.94
CA LEU A 37 12.32 -31.70 -8.66
C LEU A 37 13.27 -32.14 -7.54
N ARG A 38 14.20 -31.27 -7.15
CA ARG A 38 14.81 -31.35 -5.81
C ARG A 38 13.96 -30.57 -4.83
N THR A 39 13.11 -31.31 -4.13
CA THR A 39 12.66 -30.96 -2.78
C THR A 39 13.90 -30.67 -1.92
N SER A 40 14.12 -29.39 -1.59
CA SER A 40 15.13 -29.03 -0.60
C SER A 40 14.44 -28.78 0.74
N THR A 41 14.85 -29.63 1.67
CA THR A 41 14.50 -29.73 3.06
C THR A 41 14.65 -28.39 3.80
N ILE A 42 13.75 -28.19 4.76
CA ILE A 42 13.68 -27.05 5.68
C ILE A 42 15.02 -26.91 6.43
N GLY A 43 15.72 -25.80 6.18
CA GLY A 43 16.88 -25.36 6.96
C GLY A 43 16.47 -24.24 7.91
N HIS A 44 16.82 -24.42 9.18
CA HIS A 44 16.52 -23.56 10.31
C HIS A 44 17.06 -22.12 10.19
N CYS A 45 16.47 -21.27 11.01
CA CYS A 45 16.63 -19.83 11.16
C CYS A 45 18.10 -19.36 11.33
N GLY A 46 18.49 -18.33 10.57
CA GLY A 46 19.69 -17.53 10.82
C GLY A 46 19.34 -16.05 10.64
N CYS A 47 19.37 -15.30 11.73
CA CYS A 47 19.28 -13.85 11.73
C CYS A 47 20.53 -13.20 11.10
N VAL A 48 20.39 -11.92 10.76
CA VAL A 48 21.41 -10.85 10.64
C VAL A 48 21.53 -10.22 9.25
N GLY A 49 21.47 -8.88 9.26
CA GLY A 49 21.75 -7.99 8.13
C GLY A 49 20.86 -6.76 8.12
N ALA A 50 20.81 -6.00 9.22
CA ALA A 50 20.12 -4.71 9.27
C ALA A 50 20.83 -3.71 8.36
N ILE A 51 20.08 -3.10 7.46
CA ILE A 51 20.53 -1.92 6.71
C ILE A 51 20.21 -0.71 7.57
N ALA A 52 21.20 0.18 7.69
CA ALA A 52 21.27 1.33 8.58
C ALA A 52 19.89 1.87 9.01
N ALA A 53 19.56 1.65 10.27
CA ALA A 53 18.37 2.19 10.90
C ALA A 53 18.48 3.72 11.03
N PRO A 54 17.38 4.48 10.90
CA PRO A 54 17.37 5.88 11.28
C PRO A 54 17.64 6.00 12.80
N ARG A 55 18.54 6.92 13.15
CA ARG A 55 18.88 7.26 14.53
C ARG A 55 17.70 7.98 15.17
N ASN A 56 16.85 7.24 15.87
CA ASN A 56 16.12 7.61 17.09
C ASN A 56 15.12 6.48 17.40
N VAL A 57 15.64 5.41 18.00
CA VAL A 57 14.82 4.33 18.55
C VAL A 57 14.62 4.64 20.03
N VAL A 58 13.36 4.81 20.42
CA VAL A 58 12.92 4.88 21.82
C VAL A 58 13.51 3.69 22.57
N LYS A 59 14.33 3.96 23.59
CA LYS A 59 15.00 2.92 24.39
C LYS A 59 13.96 2.10 25.16
N PRO A 60 14.00 0.76 25.11
CA PRO A 60 13.15 -0.07 25.98
C PRO A 60 13.72 -0.08 27.41
N ARG A 61 12.86 0.15 28.41
CA ARG A 61 13.15 -0.11 29.83
C ARG A 61 13.12 -1.62 30.09
N LYS A 62 14.06 -2.10 30.90
CA LYS A 62 14.20 -3.51 31.32
C LYS A 62 13.01 -3.93 32.19
N GLU A 63 12.38 -5.05 31.85
CA GLU A 63 11.59 -5.84 32.80
C GLU A 63 12.26 -7.21 32.97
N GLU A 64 12.30 -7.66 34.22
CA GLU A 64 13.03 -8.82 34.72
C GLU A 64 12.44 -10.14 34.21
N SER A 65 13.34 -11.07 33.92
CA SER A 65 13.08 -12.45 33.51
C SER A 65 12.39 -13.24 34.61
N ARG A 66 11.23 -13.83 34.30
CA ARG A 66 10.72 -15.01 35.02
C ARG A 66 10.54 -16.15 34.03
N ASP A 67 11.30 -17.20 34.27
CA ASP A 67 11.23 -18.49 33.59
C ASP A 67 9.85 -19.11 33.73
N PHE A 68 9.32 -19.66 32.63
CA PHE A 68 8.25 -20.66 32.69
C PHE A 68 8.46 -21.72 31.62
N SER A 69 8.94 -22.86 32.08
CA SER A 69 8.99 -24.14 31.39
C SER A 69 7.58 -24.69 31.14
N GLY A 70 7.34 -25.14 29.90
CA GLY A 70 6.49 -26.27 29.51
C GLY A 70 5.02 -26.33 29.99
N ALA A 71 4.08 -26.08 29.07
CA ALA A 71 2.83 -26.86 28.99
C ALA A 71 2.15 -26.65 27.62
N ARG A 72 1.87 -27.75 26.92
CA ARG A 72 0.94 -27.80 25.77
C ARG A 72 -0.47 -27.48 26.27
N GLY A 73 -1.17 -26.53 25.64
CA GLY A 73 -2.58 -26.28 25.96
C GLY A 73 -3.23 -25.12 25.21
N SER A 74 -4.15 -25.47 24.29
CA SER A 74 -5.26 -24.67 23.73
C SER A 74 -5.00 -23.23 23.23
N ASN A 75 -5.17 -23.06 21.92
CA ASN A 75 -5.14 -21.79 21.19
C ASN A 75 -6.37 -20.94 21.55
N LYS A 76 -6.33 -20.21 22.67
CA LYS A 76 -7.30 -19.15 22.97
C LYS A 76 -6.85 -17.86 22.27
N ASP A 77 -7.69 -17.33 21.40
CA ASP A 77 -7.58 -15.98 20.82
C ASP A 77 -7.41 -14.96 21.96
N LYS A 78 -6.16 -14.63 22.31
CA LYS A 78 -5.84 -13.51 23.20
C LYS A 78 -6.05 -12.24 22.40
N SER A 79 -7.29 -11.76 22.37
CA SER A 79 -7.60 -10.38 21.95
C SER A 79 -6.72 -9.44 22.76
N MET A 80 -5.83 -8.71 22.10
CA MET A 80 -5.04 -7.68 22.78
C MET A 80 -5.99 -6.66 23.43
N PRO A 81 -5.68 -6.20 24.65
CA PRO A 81 -6.49 -5.16 25.29
C PRO A 81 -6.38 -3.86 24.49
N TRP A 82 -7.49 -3.15 24.36
CA TRP A 82 -7.53 -1.83 23.73
C TRP A 82 -6.67 -0.85 24.54
N LYS A 83 -5.86 -0.05 23.85
CA LYS A 83 -4.95 0.91 24.48
C LYS A 83 -5.37 2.33 24.14
N LYS A 84 -5.41 3.18 25.16
CA LYS A 84 -5.53 4.64 25.07
C LYS A 84 -4.21 5.18 25.61
N LEU A 85 -3.42 5.82 24.76
CA LEU A 85 -2.05 6.24 25.05
C LEU A 85 -1.98 7.76 24.95
N ASP A 86 -1.22 8.42 25.83
CA ASP A 86 -1.02 9.86 25.74
C ASP A 86 -0.11 10.14 24.53
N ALA A 87 -0.52 11.07 23.67
CA ALA A 87 0.24 11.46 22.49
C ALA A 87 1.60 12.09 22.87
N ASN A 88 1.73 12.64 24.08
CA ASN A 88 3.00 13.14 24.60
C ASN A 88 4.06 12.03 24.76
N GLU A 89 3.65 10.78 25.03
CA GLU A 89 4.57 9.63 25.10
C GLU A 89 5.29 9.36 23.78
N PHE A 90 4.69 9.82 22.66
CA PHE A 90 5.24 9.70 21.32
C PHE A 90 5.87 11.00 20.81
N GLY A 91 5.94 12.04 21.63
CA GLY A 91 6.46 13.35 21.22
C GLY A 91 5.57 14.09 20.21
N ILE A 92 4.30 13.69 20.06
CA ILE A 92 3.39 14.33 19.11
C ILE A 92 3.00 15.69 19.65
N GLN A 93 3.34 16.74 18.90
CA GLN A 93 2.96 18.10 19.23
C GLN A 93 1.85 18.60 18.31
N ARG A 94 0.97 19.46 18.83
CA ARG A 94 -0.09 20.10 18.04
C ARG A 94 0.45 20.97 16.89
N SER A 95 1.68 21.48 17.03
CA SER A 95 2.41 22.24 15.99
C SER A 95 2.77 21.41 14.77
N MET A 96 2.84 20.08 14.91
CA MET A 96 3.10 19.16 13.78
C MET A 96 1.88 19.00 12.86
N ILE A 97 0.70 19.48 13.28
CA ILE A 97 -0.52 19.44 12.50
C ILE A 97 -0.69 20.79 11.78
N PRO A 98 -0.74 20.81 10.44
CA PRO A 98 -0.92 22.03 9.66
C PRO A 98 -2.17 22.81 10.08
N ASP A 99 -2.09 24.13 10.00
CA ASP A 99 -3.16 25.07 10.37
C ASP A 99 -4.45 24.80 9.60
N SER A 100 -4.33 24.44 8.32
CA SER A 100 -5.44 24.04 7.46
C SER A 100 -6.18 22.83 8.02
N THR A 101 -5.45 21.77 8.41
CA THR A 101 -6.00 20.58 9.06
C THR A 101 -6.62 20.91 10.42
N ARG A 102 -5.95 21.72 11.24
CA ARG A 102 -6.47 22.17 12.54
C ARG A 102 -7.78 22.95 12.38
N MET A 103 -7.90 23.78 11.35
CA MET A 103 -9.14 24.50 11.05
C MET A 103 -10.29 23.54 10.76
N VAL A 104 -10.07 22.51 9.93
CA VAL A 104 -11.10 21.51 9.61
C VAL A 104 -11.54 20.75 10.86
N LEU A 105 -10.59 20.27 11.67
CA LEU A 105 -10.87 19.58 12.93
C LEU A 105 -11.70 20.46 13.87
N ASN A 106 -11.29 21.73 14.05
CA ASN A 106 -11.96 22.67 14.94
C ASN A 106 -13.38 23.02 14.46
N LYS A 107 -13.58 23.24 13.15
CA LYS A 107 -14.91 23.55 12.58
C LYS A 107 -15.89 22.39 12.78
N LEU A 108 -15.47 21.16 12.52
CA LEU A 108 -16.30 19.97 12.76
C LEU A 108 -16.58 19.77 14.26
N LYS A 109 -15.57 19.94 15.11
CA LYS A 109 -15.73 19.81 16.56
C LYS A 109 -16.69 20.86 17.14
N LYS A 110 -16.62 22.12 16.67
CA LYS A 110 -17.56 23.20 17.05
C LYS A 110 -19.02 22.87 16.72
N LYS A 111 -19.27 22.00 15.75
CA LYS A 111 -20.61 21.50 15.39
C LYS A 111 -21.04 20.27 16.21
N GLY A 112 -20.24 19.84 17.18
CA GLY A 112 -20.53 18.71 18.07
C GLY A 112 -20.09 17.35 17.52
N PHE A 113 -19.40 17.31 16.37
CA PHE A 113 -18.90 16.05 15.81
C PHE A 113 -17.58 15.64 16.44
N GLN A 114 -17.39 14.33 16.58
CA GLN A 114 -16.08 13.78 16.94
C GLN A 114 -15.22 13.69 15.68
N VAL A 115 -13.93 13.99 15.83
CA VAL A 115 -12.97 14.02 14.73
C VAL A 115 -11.67 13.39 15.17
N TYR A 116 -11.07 12.61 14.27
CA TYR A 116 -9.82 11.92 14.53
C TYR A 116 -8.92 12.01 13.29
N LEU A 117 -7.63 12.14 13.51
CA LEU A 117 -6.62 11.86 12.50
C LEU A 117 -6.38 10.35 12.45
N VAL A 118 -6.18 9.80 11.26
CA VAL A 118 -6.07 8.35 11.06
C VAL A 118 -5.07 7.96 9.99
N GLY A 119 -4.61 6.70 10.03
CA GLY A 119 -3.85 6.15 8.91
C GLY A 119 -2.38 6.54 8.90
N GLY A 120 -1.89 6.90 7.71
CA GLY A 120 -0.49 7.19 7.48
C GLY A 120 0.04 8.38 8.28
N CYS A 121 -0.81 9.38 8.52
CA CYS A 121 -0.42 10.59 9.24
C CYS A 121 -0.08 10.31 10.70
N VAL A 122 -0.93 9.55 11.41
CA VAL A 122 -0.70 9.19 12.83
C VAL A 122 0.56 8.35 12.97
N ARG A 123 0.74 7.38 12.06
CA ARG A 123 1.94 6.54 12.01
C ARG A 123 3.20 7.38 11.83
N ASP A 124 3.18 8.31 10.87
CA ASP A 124 4.36 9.12 10.55
C ASP A 124 4.67 10.11 11.69
N LEU A 125 3.64 10.68 12.34
CA LEU A 125 3.81 11.50 13.55
C LEU A 125 4.47 10.72 14.70
N ILE A 126 4.04 9.48 14.97
CA ILE A 126 4.63 8.62 16.01
C ILE A 126 6.10 8.28 15.69
N LEU A 127 6.45 8.20 14.41
CA LEU A 127 7.81 7.90 13.95
C LEU A 127 8.69 9.16 13.81
N ASP A 128 8.21 10.32 14.28
CA ASP A 128 8.88 11.62 14.12
C ASP A 128 9.23 11.93 12.64
N ARG A 129 8.28 11.62 11.75
CA ARG A 129 8.37 11.89 10.31
C ARG A 129 7.26 12.85 9.90
N ILE A 130 7.56 13.69 8.92
CA ILE A 130 6.57 14.60 8.33
C ILE A 130 5.52 13.77 7.56
N PRO A 131 4.23 13.83 7.94
CA PRO A 131 3.15 13.22 7.19
C PRO A 131 3.04 13.80 5.78
N LYS A 132 2.66 12.99 4.80
CA LYS A 132 2.43 13.48 3.42
C LYS A 132 1.06 14.15 3.28
N ASP A 133 0.09 13.52 3.90
CA ASP A 133 -1.33 13.80 3.86
C ASP A 133 -1.88 13.70 5.28
N PHE A 134 -2.98 14.41 5.54
CA PHE A 134 -3.71 14.33 6.80
C PHE A 134 -5.13 13.87 6.55
N ASP A 135 -5.36 12.58 6.80
CA ASP A 135 -6.69 11.99 6.71
C ASP A 135 -7.49 12.24 7.99
N VAL A 136 -8.69 12.78 7.85
CA VAL A 136 -9.63 13.01 8.94
C VAL A 136 -10.77 12.00 8.84
N ILE A 137 -11.16 11.43 9.97
CA ILE A 137 -12.42 10.68 10.11
C ILE A 137 -13.32 11.36 11.13
N THR A 138 -14.62 11.39 10.86
CA THR A 138 -15.60 12.04 11.72
C THR A 138 -16.87 11.21 11.90
N THR A 139 -17.61 11.50 12.99
CA THR A 139 -18.97 10.99 13.20
C THR A 139 -20.01 11.70 12.33
N ALA A 140 -19.67 12.83 11.72
CA ALA A 140 -20.56 13.53 10.79
C ALA A 140 -20.79 12.72 9.52
N GLU A 141 -22.03 12.65 9.04
CA GLU A 141 -22.33 12.15 7.70
C GLU A 141 -21.71 13.06 6.64
N LEU A 142 -21.34 12.51 5.48
CA LEU A 142 -20.70 13.32 4.42
C LEU A 142 -21.58 14.49 3.94
N LYS A 143 -22.91 14.33 4.02
CA LYS A 143 -23.87 15.41 3.74
C LYS A 143 -23.79 16.53 4.77
N GLU A 144 -23.49 16.22 6.02
CA GLU A 144 -23.30 17.19 7.10
C GLU A 144 -21.95 17.88 6.97
N VAL A 145 -20.88 17.14 6.63
CA VAL A 145 -19.58 17.73 6.26
C VAL A 145 -19.76 18.78 5.16
N ARG A 146 -20.58 18.48 4.14
CA ARG A 146 -20.90 19.44 3.06
C ARG A 146 -21.65 20.69 3.54
N LYS A 147 -22.44 20.59 4.60
CA LYS A 147 -23.08 21.76 5.21
C LYS A 147 -22.08 22.62 5.98
N VAL A 148 -21.05 22.01 6.57
CA VAL A 148 -20.01 22.71 7.33
C VAL A 148 -18.99 23.38 6.40
N PHE A 149 -18.69 22.76 5.25
CA PHE A 149 -17.74 23.27 4.26
C PHE A 149 -18.41 23.44 2.89
N PRO A 150 -19.07 24.58 2.64
CA PRO A 150 -19.59 24.92 1.32
C PRO A 150 -18.42 24.98 0.32
N GLY A 151 -18.40 24.09 -0.67
CA GLY A 151 -17.30 23.97 -1.64
C GLY A 151 -16.51 22.67 -1.56
N CYS A 152 -16.72 21.84 -0.53
CA CYS A 152 -16.13 20.50 -0.51
C CYS A 152 -16.76 19.60 -1.58
N GLN A 153 -15.99 18.63 -2.08
CA GLN A 153 -16.44 17.68 -3.09
C GLN A 153 -16.47 16.26 -2.53
N ILE A 154 -17.60 15.57 -2.69
CA ILE A 154 -17.68 14.15 -2.35
C ILE A 154 -17.20 13.33 -3.55
N VAL A 155 -16.12 12.59 -3.36
CA VAL A 155 -15.44 11.80 -4.39
C VAL A 155 -15.51 10.32 -4.03
N GLY A 156 -15.56 9.46 -5.05
CA GLY A 156 -15.57 8.00 -4.88
C GLY A 156 -16.97 7.41 -4.80
N ARG A 157 -17.23 6.39 -5.64
CA ARG A 157 -18.53 5.69 -5.66
C ARG A 157 -18.63 4.63 -4.56
N ARG A 158 -17.60 3.79 -4.44
CA ARG A 158 -17.57 2.67 -3.47
C ARG A 158 -17.18 3.12 -2.07
N PHE A 159 -16.21 4.02 -1.96
CA PHE A 159 -15.72 4.56 -0.70
C PHE A 159 -15.81 6.08 -0.78
N PRO A 160 -17.03 6.64 -0.59
CA PRO A 160 -17.20 8.08 -0.68
C PRO A 160 -16.42 8.78 0.44
N ILE A 161 -15.55 9.70 0.03
CA ILE A 161 -14.78 10.60 0.88
C ILE A 161 -15.08 12.03 0.49
N CYS A 162 -14.91 12.96 1.42
CA CYS A 162 -15.14 14.38 1.18
C CYS A 162 -13.79 15.10 1.08
N HIS A 163 -13.49 15.68 -0.07
CA HIS A 163 -12.35 16.57 -0.26
C HIS A 163 -12.74 17.96 0.21
N VAL A 164 -12.16 18.38 1.33
CA VAL A 164 -12.32 19.74 1.86
C VAL A 164 -11.13 20.57 1.41
N TYR A 165 -11.42 21.62 0.65
CA TYR A 165 -10.42 22.57 0.16
C TYR A 165 -10.18 23.64 1.22
N VAL A 166 -8.93 23.79 1.63
CA VAL A 166 -8.48 24.86 2.52
C VAL A 166 -7.24 25.47 1.87
N ASP A 167 -7.40 26.70 1.37
CA ASP A 167 -6.40 27.34 0.51
C ASP A 167 -6.06 26.40 -0.68
N ASP A 168 -4.78 26.16 -0.94
CA ASP A 168 -4.31 25.24 -2.00
C ASP A 168 -4.16 23.78 -1.51
N ILE A 169 -4.62 23.46 -0.30
CA ILE A 169 -4.47 22.15 0.33
C ILE A 169 -5.80 21.40 0.33
N ILE A 170 -5.75 20.14 -0.09
CA ILE A 170 -6.88 19.22 -0.02
C ILE A 170 -6.76 18.38 1.24
N ILE A 171 -7.80 18.38 2.07
CA ILE A 171 -7.92 17.55 3.26
C ILE A 171 -9.01 16.52 3.02
N GLU A 172 -8.65 15.24 3.15
CA GLU A 172 -9.59 14.14 3.01
C GLU A 172 -10.36 13.93 4.32
N VAL A 173 -11.69 14.05 4.25
CA VAL A 173 -12.59 13.84 5.38
C VAL A 173 -13.50 12.65 5.07
N SER A 174 -13.44 11.63 5.92
CA SER A 174 -14.24 10.41 5.83
C SER A 174 -15.22 10.31 7.00
N SER A 175 -16.33 9.59 6.82
CA SER A 175 -17.30 9.30 7.87
C SER A 175 -17.17 7.87 8.37
N PHE A 176 -17.38 7.65 9.67
CA PHE A 176 -17.55 6.30 10.23
C PHE A 176 -18.71 5.51 9.58
N SER A 177 -19.74 6.21 9.09
CA SER A 177 -20.90 5.59 8.44
C SER A 177 -20.59 5.05 7.04
N THR A 178 -19.61 5.62 6.34
CA THR A 178 -19.17 5.15 5.02
C THR A 178 -18.69 3.70 5.09
N SER A 179 -17.89 3.40 6.12
CA SER A 179 -17.41 2.05 6.46
C SER A 179 -18.52 1.05 6.77
N ALA A 180 -19.68 1.51 7.25
CA ALA A 180 -20.80 0.62 7.56
C ALA A 180 -21.62 0.23 6.31
N ARG A 181 -21.63 1.08 5.27
CA ARG A 181 -22.44 0.88 4.06
C ARG A 181 -21.79 -0.02 3.01
N THR A 182 -20.48 -0.22 3.06
CA THR A 182 -19.73 -1.00 2.06
C THR A 182 -19.87 -2.52 2.17
N GLY A 183 -20.69 -3.02 3.11
CA GLY A 183 -21.31 -4.35 3.03
C GLY A 183 -20.38 -5.57 3.04
N LYS A 184 -19.08 -5.38 3.24
CA LYS A 184 -18.09 -6.46 3.31
C LYS A 184 -17.27 -6.36 4.58
N ALA A 185 -17.95 -6.42 5.73
CA ALA A 185 -17.24 -6.94 6.89
C ALA A 185 -16.90 -8.40 6.56
N PRO A 186 -15.64 -8.85 6.67
CA PRO A 186 -15.38 -10.28 6.62
C PRO A 186 -16.30 -10.95 7.64
N ASN A 187 -16.88 -12.10 7.29
CA ASN A 187 -17.68 -12.98 8.13
C ASN A 187 -16.88 -13.53 9.33
N LYS A 188 -16.32 -12.64 10.13
CA LYS A 188 -15.95 -12.87 11.52
C LYS A 188 -16.86 -11.95 12.28
N SER A 189 -17.88 -12.52 12.90
CA SER A 189 -18.58 -11.91 14.02
C SER A 189 -17.57 -11.69 15.13
N PHE A 190 -16.70 -10.70 14.99
CA PHE A 190 -15.90 -10.20 16.09
C PHE A 190 -16.93 -9.76 17.13
N ARG A 191 -17.10 -10.58 18.18
CA ARG A 191 -18.04 -10.28 19.23
C ARG A 191 -17.64 -8.93 19.81
N ARG A 192 -18.62 -8.03 19.91
CA ARG A 192 -18.46 -6.76 20.61
C ARG A 192 -17.79 -7.05 21.96
N PRO A 193 -16.62 -6.46 22.25
CA PRO A 193 -15.96 -6.68 23.52
C PRO A 193 -16.90 -6.31 24.67
N ALA A 194 -16.97 -7.16 25.70
CA ALA A 194 -17.86 -6.94 26.83
C ALA A 194 -17.51 -5.62 27.55
N GLY A 195 -18.51 -4.81 27.88
CA GLY A 195 -18.32 -3.55 28.58
C GLY A 195 -17.77 -2.39 27.73
N CYS A 196 -17.79 -2.49 26.39
CA CYS A 196 -17.29 -1.42 25.54
C CYS A 196 -18.31 -0.31 25.25
N ASP A 197 -17.89 0.94 25.42
CA ASP A 197 -18.64 2.12 25.01
C ASP A 197 -18.94 2.10 23.51
N GLU A 198 -20.08 2.67 23.11
CA GLU A 198 -20.47 2.75 21.70
C GLU A 198 -19.44 3.49 20.85
N ARG A 199 -18.80 4.52 21.42
CA ARG A 199 -17.75 5.29 20.75
C ARG A 199 -16.51 4.44 20.45
N ASP A 200 -16.06 3.67 21.45
CA ASP A 200 -14.91 2.80 21.27
C ASP A 200 -15.23 1.66 20.30
N TYR A 201 -16.46 1.14 20.32
CA TYR A 201 -16.92 0.15 19.35
C TYR A 201 -16.87 0.65 17.90
N ILE A 202 -17.35 1.87 17.63
CA ILE A 202 -17.33 2.48 16.29
C ILE A 202 -15.88 2.70 15.81
N ARG A 203 -15.01 3.23 16.67
CA ARG A 203 -13.59 3.43 16.35
C ARG A 203 -12.90 2.10 16.04
N TRP A 204 -13.06 1.10 16.91
CA TRP A 204 -12.50 -0.24 16.71
C TRP A 204 -13.00 -0.88 15.41
N LYS A 205 -14.30 -0.78 15.09
CA LYS A 205 -14.88 -1.30 13.85
C LYS A 205 -14.27 -0.64 12.61
N ASN A 206 -13.94 0.66 12.66
CA ASN A 206 -13.23 1.32 11.57
C ASN A 206 -11.79 0.79 11.43
N CYS A 207 -11.07 0.62 12.55
CA CYS A 207 -9.72 0.07 12.55
C CYS A 207 -9.65 -1.33 11.93
N LEU A 208 -10.67 -2.17 12.16
CA LEU A 208 -10.75 -3.53 11.59
C LEU A 208 -10.85 -3.58 10.07
N GLN A 209 -11.33 -2.53 9.41
CA GLN A 209 -11.47 -2.47 7.96
C GLN A 209 -10.20 -2.01 7.24
N ARG A 210 -9.17 -1.64 8.00
CA ARG A 210 -7.92 -1.12 7.45
C ARG A 210 -7.01 -2.26 7.00
N ASP A 211 -6.05 -1.91 6.15
CA ASP A 211 -5.16 -2.86 5.51
C ASP A 211 -4.09 -3.40 6.48
N PHE A 212 -3.39 -2.50 7.19
CA PHE A 212 -2.28 -2.83 8.07
C PHE A 212 -2.46 -2.27 9.48
N THR A 213 -1.92 -2.98 10.47
CA THR A 213 -1.99 -2.61 11.89
C THR A 213 -1.41 -1.22 12.15
N VAL A 214 -0.26 -0.93 11.55
CA VAL A 214 0.44 0.36 11.64
C VAL A 214 -0.36 1.54 11.05
N ASN A 215 -1.34 1.28 10.18
CA ASN A 215 -2.23 2.29 9.62
C ASN A 215 -3.59 2.33 10.33
N GLY A 216 -3.81 1.49 11.34
CA GLY A 216 -5.04 1.44 12.11
C GLY A 216 -5.03 2.24 13.41
N LEU A 217 -4.04 3.11 13.58
CA LEU A 217 -3.97 4.04 14.70
C LEU A 217 -4.88 5.25 14.45
N MET A 218 -5.50 5.74 15.52
CA MET A 218 -6.32 6.94 15.50
C MET A 218 -5.81 7.93 16.54
N PHE A 219 -5.80 9.21 16.21
CA PHE A 219 -5.34 10.26 17.10
C PHE A 219 -6.43 11.32 17.25
N ASP A 220 -6.74 11.69 18.51
CA ASP A 220 -7.57 12.84 18.85
C ASP A 220 -6.68 13.98 19.35
N PRO A 221 -6.46 15.03 18.54
CA PRO A 221 -5.64 16.18 18.93
C PRO A 221 -6.22 17.02 20.08
N SER A 222 -7.52 16.86 20.37
CA SER A 222 -8.18 17.61 21.43
C SER A 222 -7.88 17.04 22.80
N GLU A 223 -8.11 15.73 22.93
CA GLU A 223 -7.89 14.98 24.16
C GLU A 223 -6.43 14.57 24.31
N ASN A 224 -5.63 14.76 23.25
CA ASN A 224 -4.23 14.33 23.17
C ASN A 224 -4.06 12.81 23.33
N VAL A 225 -5.01 12.03 22.81
CA VAL A 225 -5.03 10.57 22.97
C VAL A 225 -4.82 9.88 21.62
N VAL A 226 -3.90 8.92 21.61
CA VAL A 226 -3.74 7.93 20.53
C VAL A 226 -4.46 6.65 20.93
N TYR A 227 -5.39 6.23 20.09
CA TYR A 227 -6.13 4.99 20.24
C TYR A 227 -5.47 3.87 19.42
N ASP A 228 -5.13 2.78 20.10
CA ASP A 228 -4.64 1.55 19.49
C ASP A 228 -5.54 0.37 19.87
N TYR A 229 -6.33 -0.06 18.89
CA TYR A 229 -7.33 -1.12 19.01
C TYR A 229 -6.86 -2.47 18.48
N ILE A 230 -5.76 -2.49 17.71
CA ILE A 230 -5.33 -3.64 16.90
C ILE A 230 -3.85 -3.98 17.04
N GLY A 231 -3.11 -3.30 17.93
CA GLY A 231 -1.70 -3.53 18.20
C GLY A 231 -0.75 -2.81 17.23
N GLY A 232 -1.19 -1.70 16.63
CA GLY A 232 -0.39 -0.93 15.68
C GLY A 232 0.87 -0.31 16.31
N VAL A 233 0.83 0.10 17.59
CA VAL A 233 1.98 0.68 18.29
C VAL A 233 3.07 -0.37 18.51
N GLU A 234 2.69 -1.59 18.85
CA GLU A 234 3.63 -2.70 19.04
C GLU A 234 4.33 -3.07 17.72
N ASP A 235 3.58 -3.06 16.62
CA ASP A 235 4.15 -3.31 15.29
C ASP A 235 5.04 -2.16 14.80
N LEU A 236 4.72 -0.91 15.15
CA LEU A 236 5.62 0.22 14.91
C LEU A 236 6.93 0.06 15.67
N ARG A 237 6.88 -0.25 16.97
CA ARG A 237 8.08 -0.47 17.81
C ARG A 237 8.94 -1.59 17.26
N ASN A 238 8.32 -2.68 16.81
CA ASN A 238 9.02 -3.83 16.24
C ASN A 238 9.39 -3.67 14.76
N SER A 239 9.06 -2.53 14.13
CA SER A 239 9.28 -2.26 12.70
C SER A 239 8.72 -3.38 11.80
N LYS A 240 7.46 -3.79 12.06
CA LYS A 240 6.78 -4.88 11.35
C LYS A 240 5.59 -4.37 10.55
N VAL A 241 5.46 -4.85 9.31
CA VAL A 241 4.24 -4.70 8.52
C VAL A 241 3.39 -5.95 8.69
N ARG A 242 2.26 -5.79 9.38
CA ARG A 242 1.25 -6.84 9.62
C ARG A 242 -0.10 -6.38 9.09
N THR A 243 -0.86 -7.28 8.47
CA THR A 243 -2.25 -7.02 8.07
C THR A 243 -3.20 -7.10 9.26
N VAL A 244 -4.29 -6.33 9.25
CA VAL A 244 -5.27 -6.34 10.36
C VAL A 244 -6.00 -7.69 10.47
N SER A 245 -6.36 -8.25 9.32
CA SER A 245 -6.87 -9.62 9.19
C SER A 245 -5.78 -10.56 8.66
N ALA A 246 -6.07 -11.86 8.59
CA ALA A 246 -5.12 -12.83 8.02
C ALA A 246 -4.72 -12.42 6.60
N ALA A 247 -3.40 -12.37 6.34
CA ALA A 247 -2.84 -11.78 5.12
C ALA A 247 -3.45 -12.34 3.82
N ASN A 248 -3.66 -13.66 3.76
CA ASN A 248 -4.29 -14.33 2.62
C ASN A 248 -5.70 -13.77 2.33
N LEU A 249 -6.57 -13.70 3.34
CA LEU A 249 -7.93 -13.15 3.19
C LEU A 249 -7.89 -11.67 2.79
N SER A 250 -7.00 -10.89 3.42
CA SER A 250 -6.84 -9.46 3.14
C SER A 250 -6.44 -9.19 1.68
N PHE A 251 -5.52 -10.00 1.13
CA PHE A 251 -5.03 -9.84 -0.24
C PHE A 251 -5.99 -10.39 -1.30
N VAL A 252 -6.81 -11.38 -0.95
CA VAL A 252 -7.92 -11.83 -1.80
C VAL A 252 -9.01 -10.76 -1.88
N GLU A 253 -9.29 -10.06 -0.78
CA GLU A 253 -10.27 -8.98 -0.73
C GLU A 253 -9.83 -7.76 -1.57
N ASP A 254 -8.60 -7.30 -1.39
CA ASP A 254 -8.00 -6.26 -2.23
C ASP A 254 -6.54 -6.60 -2.55
N THR A 255 -6.32 -7.07 -3.77
CA THR A 255 -5.00 -7.46 -4.29
C THR A 255 -4.00 -6.30 -4.32
N ALA A 256 -4.46 -5.04 -4.39
CA ALA A 256 -3.56 -3.88 -4.30
C ALA A 256 -2.84 -3.81 -2.93
N ARG A 257 -3.38 -4.44 -1.88
CA ARG A 257 -2.73 -4.52 -0.57
C ARG A 257 -1.38 -5.24 -0.61
N ILE A 258 -1.13 -6.13 -1.58
CA ILE A 258 0.19 -6.74 -1.79
C ILE A 258 1.22 -5.66 -2.11
N LEU A 259 0.93 -4.79 -3.08
CA LEU A 259 1.82 -3.69 -3.46
C LEU A 259 1.95 -2.68 -2.32
N ARG A 260 0.86 -2.36 -1.63
CA ARG A 260 0.90 -1.46 -0.46
C ARG A 260 1.78 -1.99 0.67
N ALA A 261 1.78 -3.31 0.92
CA ALA A 261 2.64 -3.93 1.92
C ALA A 261 4.12 -3.70 1.60
N ILE A 262 4.50 -3.94 0.33
CA ILE A 262 5.86 -3.69 -0.17
C ILE A 262 6.23 -2.22 -0.05
N ARG A 263 5.33 -1.33 -0.45
CA ARG A 263 5.53 0.12 -0.39
C ARG A 263 5.76 0.61 1.04
N ILE A 264 4.94 0.17 1.99
CA ILE A 264 5.08 0.56 3.40
C ILE A 264 6.38 0.00 3.98
N ALA A 265 6.68 -1.28 3.71
CA ALA A 265 7.94 -1.90 4.14
C ALA A 265 9.17 -1.15 3.60
N ALA A 266 9.16 -0.79 2.32
CA ALA A 266 10.25 -0.04 1.69
C ALA A 266 10.40 1.37 2.28
N ARG A 267 9.31 2.14 2.38
CA ARG A 267 9.32 3.53 2.85
C ARG A 267 9.75 3.65 4.31
N LEU A 268 9.32 2.71 5.16
CA LEU A 268 9.59 2.79 6.59
C LEU A 268 10.84 1.99 7.00
N GLY A 269 11.36 1.14 6.12
CA GLY A 269 12.43 0.19 6.46
C GLY A 269 11.93 -0.99 7.31
N PHE A 270 10.64 -1.31 7.23
CA PHE A 270 10.01 -2.33 8.06
C PHE A 270 10.13 -3.72 7.42
N SER A 271 10.13 -4.74 8.26
CA SER A 271 10.10 -6.13 7.82
C SER A 271 8.65 -6.63 7.71
N LEU A 272 8.35 -7.40 6.66
CA LEU A 272 7.07 -8.09 6.57
C LEU A 272 7.01 -9.21 7.61
N THR A 273 5.86 -9.38 8.27
CA THR A 273 5.62 -10.56 9.11
C THR A 273 5.61 -11.85 8.27
N LYS A 274 5.82 -13.00 8.90
CA LYS A 274 5.97 -14.29 8.20
C LYS A 274 4.72 -14.62 7.35
N ASP A 275 3.54 -14.42 7.89
CA ASP A 275 2.26 -14.60 7.22
C ASP A 275 2.12 -13.71 5.98
N VAL A 276 2.41 -12.41 6.12
CA VAL A 276 2.41 -11.44 5.01
C VAL A 276 3.41 -11.85 3.94
N ALA A 277 4.64 -12.19 4.31
CA ALA A 277 5.69 -12.58 3.39
C ALA A 277 5.35 -13.86 2.60
N ILE A 278 4.68 -14.82 3.23
CA ILE A 278 4.19 -16.05 2.58
C ILE A 278 3.05 -15.71 1.61
N SER A 279 2.02 -15.00 2.09
CA SER A 279 0.86 -14.65 1.26
C SER A 279 1.20 -13.75 0.07
N VAL A 280 2.19 -12.85 0.20
CA VAL A 280 2.70 -12.06 -0.94
C VAL A 280 3.22 -12.96 -2.07
N LYS A 281 3.93 -14.05 -1.74
CA LYS A 281 4.48 -14.97 -2.74
C LYS A 281 3.38 -15.81 -3.37
N GLU A 282 2.53 -16.41 -2.55
CA GLU A 282 1.46 -17.31 -2.98
C GLU A 282 0.44 -16.58 -3.88
N LEU A 283 0.11 -15.34 -3.54
CA LEU A 283 -0.89 -14.56 -4.25
C LEU A 283 -0.28 -13.58 -5.28
N SER A 284 1.03 -13.64 -5.53
CA SER A 284 1.71 -12.74 -6.48
C SER A 284 1.04 -12.71 -7.86
N SER A 285 0.64 -13.88 -8.39
CA SER A 285 -0.03 -14.01 -9.69
C SER A 285 -1.38 -13.29 -9.77
N SER A 286 -2.04 -13.02 -8.63
CA SER A 286 -3.29 -12.27 -8.61
C SER A 286 -3.14 -10.82 -9.06
N LEU A 287 -1.91 -10.26 -9.00
CA LEU A 287 -1.60 -8.92 -9.49
C LEU A 287 -1.90 -8.75 -10.99
N LEU A 288 -1.87 -9.83 -11.78
CA LEU A 288 -2.22 -9.79 -13.21
C LEU A 288 -3.70 -9.42 -13.47
N ARG A 289 -4.57 -9.60 -12.47
CA ARG A 289 -5.99 -9.22 -12.55
C ARG A 289 -6.27 -7.81 -12.01
N LEU A 290 -5.26 -7.16 -11.43
CA LEU A 290 -5.43 -5.83 -10.86
C LEU A 290 -5.50 -4.79 -11.98
N ASP A 291 -6.36 -3.79 -11.80
CA ASP A 291 -6.50 -2.70 -12.76
C ASP A 291 -5.15 -2.00 -13.02
N PRO A 292 -4.74 -1.79 -14.29
CA PRO A 292 -3.46 -1.17 -14.62
C PRO A 292 -3.27 0.22 -14.00
N SER A 293 -4.33 1.00 -13.80
CA SER A 293 -4.25 2.31 -13.14
C SER A 293 -3.84 2.18 -11.67
N ARG A 294 -4.34 1.15 -10.96
CA ARG A 294 -3.96 0.87 -9.57
C ARG A 294 -2.52 0.39 -9.47
N ILE A 295 -2.08 -0.47 -10.39
CA ILE A 295 -0.68 -0.90 -10.47
C ILE A 295 0.23 0.32 -10.67
N ARG A 296 -0.08 1.18 -11.65
CA ARG A 296 0.71 2.38 -11.95
C ARG A 296 0.77 3.33 -10.75
N MET A 297 -0.36 3.55 -10.08
CA MET A 297 -0.42 4.37 -8.87
C MET A 297 0.52 3.85 -7.77
N GLU A 298 0.49 2.55 -7.47
CA GLU A 298 1.36 1.97 -6.45
C GLU A 298 2.85 1.99 -6.85
N ILE A 299 3.18 1.73 -8.12
CA ILE A 299 4.56 1.85 -8.62
C ILE A 299 5.06 3.29 -8.51
N ASN A 300 4.25 4.28 -8.92
CA ASN A 300 4.61 5.69 -8.80
C ASN A 300 4.88 6.07 -7.34
N TYR A 301 4.06 5.59 -6.41
CA TYR A 301 4.30 5.82 -4.99
C TYR A 301 5.55 5.14 -4.43
N MET A 302 5.91 3.96 -4.95
CA MET A 302 7.14 3.25 -4.56
C MET A 302 8.40 3.97 -5.05
N LEU A 303 8.37 4.48 -6.28
CA LEU A 303 9.48 5.19 -6.92
C LEU A 303 9.61 6.63 -6.43
N ALA A 304 8.52 7.23 -5.97
CA ALA A 304 8.56 8.53 -5.33
C ALA A 304 9.01 8.45 -3.85
N TYR A 305 9.22 9.60 -3.22
CA TYR A 305 9.44 9.74 -1.78
C TYR A 305 10.69 9.04 -1.20
N GLY A 306 11.74 8.89 -2.01
CA GLY A 306 13.05 8.41 -1.54
C GLY A 306 13.11 6.91 -1.20
N SER A 307 12.09 6.12 -1.55
CA SER A 307 12.03 4.68 -1.28
C SER A 307 12.18 3.80 -2.53
N ALA A 308 12.62 4.37 -3.65
CA ALA A 308 12.68 3.67 -4.95
C ALA A 308 13.55 2.41 -4.89
N GLU A 309 14.79 2.54 -4.44
CA GLU A 309 15.74 1.43 -4.33
C GLU A 309 15.19 0.30 -3.45
N ALA A 310 14.76 0.65 -2.23
CA ALA A 310 14.24 -0.30 -1.26
C ALA A 310 12.99 -1.02 -1.80
N SER A 311 12.13 -0.30 -2.53
CA SER A 311 10.93 -0.86 -3.16
C SER A 311 11.29 -1.85 -4.25
N LEU A 312 12.17 -1.46 -5.19
CA LEU A 312 12.62 -2.34 -6.28
C LEU A 312 13.30 -3.60 -5.73
N ARG A 313 14.11 -3.47 -4.69
CA ARG A 313 14.74 -4.62 -4.05
C ARG A 313 13.73 -5.56 -3.41
N LEU A 314 12.69 -5.03 -2.75
CA LEU A 314 11.63 -5.86 -2.19
C LEU A 314 10.81 -6.54 -3.29
N LEU A 315 10.46 -5.82 -4.37
CA LEU A 315 9.79 -6.41 -5.53
C LEU A 315 10.60 -7.57 -6.11
N TRP A 316 11.92 -7.40 -6.27
CA TRP A 316 12.82 -8.44 -6.73
C TRP A 316 12.88 -9.63 -5.76
N ARG A 317 13.06 -9.36 -4.46
CA ARG A 317 13.13 -10.38 -3.42
C ARG A 317 11.89 -11.26 -3.36
N PHE A 318 10.71 -10.68 -3.57
CA PHE A 318 9.43 -11.38 -3.52
C PHE A 318 8.98 -11.95 -4.87
N GLY A 319 9.73 -11.72 -5.95
CA GLY A 319 9.37 -12.22 -7.28
C GLY A 319 8.18 -11.47 -7.92
N LEU A 320 7.96 -10.22 -7.51
CA LEU A 320 6.90 -9.37 -8.04
C LEU A 320 7.39 -8.57 -9.25
N MET A 321 8.70 -8.39 -9.39
CA MET A 321 9.28 -7.63 -10.50
C MET A 321 9.04 -8.33 -11.84
N GLU A 322 9.03 -9.67 -11.88
CA GLU A 322 8.73 -10.45 -13.08
C GLU A 322 7.33 -10.18 -13.63
N ILE A 323 6.39 -9.77 -12.76
CA ILE A 323 5.01 -9.47 -13.13
C ILE A 323 4.88 -8.00 -13.54
N LEU A 324 5.47 -7.09 -12.76
CA LEU A 324 5.27 -5.65 -12.91
C LEU A 324 6.22 -5.01 -13.94
N LEU A 325 7.44 -5.52 -14.03
CA LEU A 325 8.56 -4.98 -14.83
C LEU A 325 9.30 -6.15 -15.51
N PRO A 326 8.63 -6.92 -16.40
CA PRO A 326 9.15 -8.18 -16.93
C PRO A 326 10.46 -8.02 -17.72
N ILE A 327 10.62 -6.91 -18.45
CA ILE A 327 11.84 -6.62 -19.23
C ILE A 327 13.03 -6.44 -18.28
N GLN A 328 12.85 -5.64 -17.23
CA GLN A 328 13.89 -5.36 -16.24
C GLN A 328 14.22 -6.62 -15.43
N ALA A 329 13.20 -7.41 -15.07
CA ALA A 329 13.40 -8.68 -14.38
C ALA A 329 14.23 -9.67 -15.22
N SER A 330 13.90 -9.82 -16.52
CA SER A 330 14.65 -10.69 -17.45
C SER A 330 16.11 -10.25 -17.57
N TYR A 331 16.34 -8.94 -17.67
CA TYR A 331 17.70 -8.39 -17.69
C TYR A 331 18.48 -8.76 -16.40
N LEU A 332 17.90 -8.60 -15.22
CA LEU A 332 18.56 -8.97 -13.96
C LEU A 332 18.91 -10.46 -13.90
N VAL A 333 18.01 -11.34 -14.38
CA VAL A 333 18.30 -12.78 -14.49
C VAL A 333 19.48 -13.02 -15.43
N SER A 334 19.52 -12.36 -16.60
CA SER A 334 20.61 -12.51 -17.58
C SER A 334 21.98 -12.08 -17.03
N GLN A 335 22.00 -11.10 -16.12
CA GLN A 335 23.22 -10.62 -15.47
C GLN A 335 23.62 -11.49 -14.25
N GLY A 336 22.89 -12.58 -13.98
CA GLY A 336 23.17 -13.48 -12.85
C GLY A 336 22.73 -12.95 -11.48
N PHE A 337 21.89 -11.90 -11.44
CA PHE A 337 21.41 -11.32 -10.19
C PHE A 337 20.49 -12.31 -9.47
N ARG A 338 20.75 -12.59 -8.19
CA ARG A 338 19.90 -13.49 -7.38
C ARG A 338 18.87 -12.68 -6.59
N ARG A 339 17.67 -13.24 -6.35
CA ARG A 339 16.60 -12.58 -5.56
C ARG A 339 16.98 -12.23 -4.11
N ARG A 340 18.00 -12.88 -3.55
CA ARG A 340 18.51 -12.63 -2.18
C ARG A 340 19.84 -11.88 -2.16
N ASP A 341 20.28 -11.32 -3.28
CA ASP A 341 21.55 -10.61 -3.31
C ASP A 341 21.48 -9.34 -2.44
N GLY A 342 22.47 -9.18 -1.56
CA GLY A 342 22.61 -8.04 -0.64
C GLY A 342 23.37 -6.86 -1.24
N ARG A 343 23.96 -7.01 -2.44
CA ARG A 343 24.70 -5.97 -3.15
C ARG A 343 23.75 -4.86 -3.62
N SER A 344 23.53 -3.89 -2.75
CA SER A 344 22.41 -2.94 -2.83
C SER A 344 22.61 -1.84 -3.89
N ASN A 345 23.84 -1.55 -4.32
CA ASN A 345 24.08 -0.44 -5.26
C ASN A 345 23.91 -0.81 -6.74
N MET A 346 23.97 -2.10 -7.11
CA MET A 346 24.02 -2.49 -8.52
C MET A 346 22.63 -2.55 -9.19
N LEU A 347 21.56 -2.75 -8.41
CA LEU A 347 20.22 -2.96 -8.97
C LEU A 347 19.69 -1.69 -9.65
N LEU A 348 19.90 -0.51 -9.04
CA LEU A 348 19.60 0.77 -9.67
C LEU A 348 20.52 1.07 -10.86
N VAL A 349 21.83 0.85 -10.72
CA VAL A 349 22.81 1.04 -11.81
C VAL A 349 22.42 0.21 -13.03
N HIS A 350 22.01 -1.03 -12.83
CA HIS A 350 21.58 -1.92 -13.91
C HIS A 350 20.24 -1.51 -14.54
N ILE A 351 19.27 -1.09 -13.74
CA ILE A 351 17.97 -0.63 -14.27
C ILE A 351 18.15 0.66 -15.10
N PHE A 352 18.92 1.63 -14.62
CA PHE A 352 19.15 2.88 -15.35
C PHE A 352 20.12 2.71 -16.53
N ALA A 353 21.10 1.80 -16.45
CA ALA A 353 21.96 1.47 -17.59
C ALA A 353 21.17 0.85 -18.76
N PHE A 354 20.10 0.10 -18.48
CA PHE A 354 19.21 -0.44 -19.51
C PHE A 354 18.46 0.67 -20.27
N SER A 355 17.93 1.67 -19.56
CA SER A 355 17.26 2.83 -20.18
C SER A 355 18.17 3.64 -21.09
N VAL A 356 19.44 3.82 -20.72
CA VAL A 356 20.42 4.56 -21.54
C VAL A 356 20.85 3.76 -22.78
N ARG A 357 20.98 2.43 -22.68
CA ARG A 357 21.38 1.59 -23.83
C ARG A 357 20.27 1.36 -24.86
N HIS A 358 19.00 1.35 -24.45
CA HIS A 358 17.86 1.12 -25.37
C HIS A 358 17.18 2.42 -25.85
N GLY A 359 17.47 3.57 -25.23
CA GLY A 359 17.06 4.88 -25.75
C GLY A 359 17.71 5.24 -27.09
N ASN A 360 18.79 4.56 -27.47
CA ASN A 360 19.48 4.73 -28.75
C ASN A 360 18.96 3.80 -29.87
N PHE A 361 17.92 2.99 -29.63
CA PHE A 361 17.33 2.12 -30.67
C PHE A 361 16.16 2.76 -31.41
N LEU A 362 15.74 3.98 -31.03
CA LEU A 362 14.67 4.74 -31.70
C LEU A 362 15.20 5.95 -32.51
N SER A 363 16.51 6.15 -32.60
CA SER A 363 17.12 7.27 -33.35
C SER A 363 18.00 6.85 -34.54
N SER A 364 18.05 5.56 -34.89
CA SER A 364 18.93 5.06 -35.96
C SER A 364 18.19 4.35 -37.11
N SER A 365 17.01 4.87 -37.49
CA SER A 365 16.33 4.44 -38.71
C SER A 365 15.74 5.64 -39.47
N SER A 366 16.59 6.59 -39.82
CA SER A 366 16.35 7.59 -40.86
C SER A 366 17.70 8.13 -41.31
N ASN A 367 18.36 7.44 -42.23
CA ASN A 367 19.32 7.99 -43.19
C ASN A 367 19.85 6.84 -44.06
N THR A 368 19.08 6.52 -45.11
CA THR A 368 19.60 5.96 -46.36
C THR A 368 18.85 6.65 -47.48
N THR A 369 19.38 7.78 -47.90
CA THR A 369 19.17 8.38 -49.21
C THR A 369 20.52 8.38 -49.91
N GLU A 370 20.69 7.47 -50.87
CA GLU A 370 21.18 7.72 -52.22
C GLU A 370 20.81 6.53 -53.11
#